data_AF-A0A7S4LH78-F1
#
_entry.id   AF-A0A7S4LH78-F1
#
_cell.length_a   1.000
_cell.length_b   1.000
_cell.length_c   1.000
_cell.angle_alpha   90.00
_cell.angle_beta   90.00
_cell.angle_gamma   90.00
#
_symmetry.space_group_name_H-M   'P 1'
#
loop_
_entity.id
_entity.type
_entity.pdbx_description
1 polymer ?
#
loop_
_entity_poly.entity_id
_entity_poly.type
_entity_poly.pdbx_seq_one_letter_code
_entity_poly.pdbx_strand_id
1 'polypeptide(L)'
;IFFRSVMVSANPMFLLLCMVGVAILGALTNADTISMKPPQLTDEEEQRIGLASHMRCDACIVVARTIIKELQKVSKADAPLRELDAIEAFEGACNRKRYDDYGVGTGGGAKPRNMLQGPGLSKANDSPGVMMMGGGAWPVKLSDFCGTIMGELDEDMVMDLYRTGDGMGLLTEVCAKQTRHCTKETMGRVEASEFAIASKAPKKKKKKKQQNTAKGKDEL
;
A
#
# COMPACT_ATOMS: atom_id res chain seq x y z
N ILE A 1 5.75 22.69 -70.02
CA ILE A 1 6.21 21.32 -70.30
C ILE A 1 6.60 20.74 -68.94
N PHE A 2 5.87 19.88 -68.21
CA PHE A 2 4.75 18.99 -68.49
C PHE A 2 3.78 19.05 -67.29
N PHE A 3 2.53 19.44 -67.53
CA PHE A 3 1.40 18.89 -66.79
C PHE A 3 1.37 17.39 -67.13
N ARG A 4 1.57 16.51 -66.14
CA ARG A 4 1.27 15.09 -66.30
C ARG A 4 0.11 14.75 -65.38
N SER A 5 -1.06 14.78 -65.99
CA SER A 5 -2.33 14.30 -65.47
C SER A 5 -2.19 12.91 -64.89
N VAL A 6 -2.38 12.77 -63.57
CA VAL A 6 -2.80 11.51 -62.98
C VAL A 6 -4.33 11.54 -63.00
N MET A 7 -4.88 11.01 -64.09
CA MET A 7 -6.29 10.67 -64.22
C MET A 7 -6.55 9.52 -63.23
N VAL A 8 -6.91 9.84 -61.99
CA VAL A 8 -7.49 8.86 -61.08
C VAL A 8 -8.88 8.55 -61.63
N SER A 9 -8.98 7.42 -62.33
CA SER A 9 -10.27 6.83 -62.69
C SER A 9 -11.02 6.55 -61.39
N ALA A 10 -11.94 7.45 -61.06
CA ALA A 10 -12.80 7.35 -59.88
C ALA A 10 -13.76 6.18 -60.11
N ASN A 11 -13.30 4.98 -59.81
CA ASN A 11 -14.15 3.80 -59.73
C ASN A 11 -15.14 4.04 -58.58
N PRO A 12 -16.47 4.09 -58.81
CA PRO A 12 -17.46 4.42 -57.78
C PRO A 12 -17.42 3.45 -56.59
N MET A 13 -16.84 2.26 -56.78
CA MET A 13 -16.58 1.29 -55.73
C MET A 13 -15.53 1.76 -54.70
N PHE A 14 -14.53 2.56 -55.12
CA PHE A 14 -13.48 3.09 -54.24
C PHE A 14 -13.97 4.26 -53.38
N LEU A 15 -14.86 5.09 -53.92
CA LEU A 15 -15.55 6.15 -53.16
C LEU A 15 -16.51 5.58 -52.12
N LEU A 16 -17.22 4.49 -52.44
CA LEU A 16 -18.08 3.78 -51.48
C LEU A 16 -17.26 3.13 -50.36
N LEU A 17 -16.10 2.55 -50.66
CA LEU A 17 -15.21 1.99 -49.64
C LEU A 17 -14.64 3.06 -48.69
N CYS A 18 -14.33 4.27 -49.18
CA CYS A 18 -13.92 5.38 -48.32
C CYS A 18 -15.06 5.91 -47.43
N MET A 19 -16.29 6.01 -47.95
CA MET A 19 -17.44 6.46 -47.16
C MET A 19 -17.84 5.43 -46.08
N VAL A 20 -17.74 4.14 -46.37
CA VAL A 20 -17.95 3.07 -45.39
C VAL A 20 -16.79 3.01 -44.38
N GLY A 21 -15.54 3.21 -44.83
CA GLY A 21 -14.37 3.26 -43.95
C GLY A 21 -14.39 4.43 -42.96
N VAL A 22 -14.84 5.62 -43.38
CA VAL A 22 -14.99 6.79 -42.49
C VAL A 22 -16.16 6.59 -41.51
N ALA A 23 -17.24 5.93 -41.93
CA ALA A 23 -18.37 5.60 -41.04
C ALA A 23 -18.02 4.54 -39.99
N ILE A 24 -17.19 3.54 -40.34
CA ILE A 24 -16.73 2.51 -39.38
C ILE A 24 -15.70 3.08 -38.39
N LEU A 25 -14.90 4.08 -38.78
CA LEU A 25 -13.93 4.72 -37.90
C LEU A 25 -14.55 5.71 -36.89
N GLY A 26 -15.75 6.24 -37.19
CA GLY A 26 -16.46 7.17 -36.30
C GLY A 26 -17.23 6.52 -35.15
N ALA A 27 -17.40 5.19 -35.15
CA ALA A 27 -18.24 4.47 -34.18
C ALA A 27 -17.52 4.01 -32.90
N LEU A 28 -16.25 4.37 -32.70
CA LEU A 28 -15.42 3.89 -31.57
C LEU A 28 -14.92 4.98 -30.62
N THR A 29 -15.57 6.15 -30.57
CA THR A 29 -15.25 7.17 -29.54
C THR A 29 -16.41 7.32 -28.56
N ASN A 30 -16.65 6.30 -27.74
CA ASN A 30 -17.30 6.51 -26.45
C ASN A 30 -16.27 7.20 -25.56
N ALA A 31 -16.24 8.53 -25.59
CA ALA A 31 -15.51 9.31 -24.60
C ALA A 31 -16.30 9.20 -23.28
N ASP A 32 -15.95 8.23 -22.44
CA ASP A 32 -16.41 8.22 -21.06
C ASP A 32 -15.99 9.55 -20.42
N THR A 33 -16.96 10.42 -20.13
CA THR A 33 -16.73 11.70 -19.48
C THR A 33 -16.23 11.44 -18.06
N ILE A 34 -14.91 11.53 -17.87
CA ILE A 34 -14.28 11.44 -16.55
C ILE A 34 -14.72 12.68 -15.75
N SER A 35 -15.72 12.50 -14.87
CA SER A 35 -16.20 13.54 -13.98
C SER A 35 -15.23 13.69 -12.80
N MET A 36 -14.28 14.60 -12.92
CA MET A 36 -13.38 14.94 -11.81
C MET A 36 -14.09 15.82 -10.79
N LYS A 37 -14.55 15.23 -9.67
CA LYS A 37 -15.15 15.98 -8.56
C LYS A 37 -14.23 15.93 -7.34
N PRO A 38 -13.96 17.06 -6.67
CA PRO A 38 -13.25 17.05 -5.41
C PRO A 38 -14.10 16.34 -4.33
N PRO A 39 -13.48 15.66 -3.36
CA PRO A 39 -14.20 15.06 -2.24
C PRO A 39 -14.89 16.14 -1.42
N GLN A 40 -16.13 15.88 -1.01
CA GLN A 40 -16.87 16.75 -0.10
C GLN A 40 -16.57 16.28 1.32
N LEU A 41 -15.93 17.15 2.11
CA LEU A 41 -15.56 16.81 3.48
C LEU A 41 -16.77 16.96 4.42
N THR A 42 -16.85 16.06 5.38
CA THR A 42 -17.76 16.16 6.54
C THR A 42 -17.15 17.06 7.61
N ASP A 43 -17.96 17.54 8.54
CA ASP A 43 -17.50 18.42 9.65
C ASP A 43 -16.32 17.81 10.44
N GLU A 44 -16.30 16.49 10.65
CA GLU A 44 -15.19 15.76 11.32
C GLU A 44 -13.91 15.75 10.47
N GLU A 45 -14.03 15.72 9.15
CA GLU A 45 -12.89 15.67 8.24
C GLU A 45 -12.28 17.06 8.01
N GLU A 46 -13.09 18.12 8.05
CA GLU A 46 -12.64 19.50 7.95
C GLU A 46 -11.88 19.97 9.20
N GLN A 47 -12.18 19.37 10.36
CA GLN A 47 -11.45 19.66 11.59
C GLN A 47 -9.96 19.44 11.39
N ARG A 48 -9.14 20.38 11.87
CA ARG A 48 -7.68 20.26 11.76
C ARG A 48 -7.10 19.16 12.64
N ILE A 49 -7.81 18.78 13.70
CA ILE A 49 -7.34 17.87 14.74
C ILE A 49 -8.07 16.53 14.58
N GLY A 50 -7.30 15.45 14.60
CA GLY A 50 -7.85 14.09 14.63
C GLY A 50 -8.28 13.54 13.27
N LEU A 51 -8.29 12.22 13.19
CA LEU A 51 -8.77 11.45 12.04
C LEU A 51 -10.21 11.02 12.25
N ALA A 52 -10.99 11.16 11.17
CA ALA A 52 -12.36 10.68 11.13
C ALA A 52 -12.41 9.17 11.41
N SER A 53 -13.39 8.75 12.21
CA SER A 53 -13.52 7.36 12.68
C SER A 53 -13.41 6.31 11.56
N HIS A 54 -14.03 6.57 10.41
CA HIS A 54 -14.07 5.67 9.27
C HIS A 54 -12.74 5.57 8.47
N MET A 55 -11.78 6.47 8.70
CA MET A 55 -10.45 6.44 8.08
C MET A 55 -9.36 5.85 8.99
N ARG A 56 -9.65 5.63 10.28
CA ARG A 56 -8.64 5.20 11.26
C ARG A 56 -7.97 3.87 10.91
N CYS A 57 -8.71 2.94 10.31
CA CYS A 57 -8.10 1.69 9.85
C CYS A 57 -7.08 1.92 8.73
N ASP A 58 -7.45 2.68 7.70
CA ASP A 58 -6.56 2.98 6.58
C ASP A 58 -5.33 3.75 7.08
N ALA A 59 -5.52 4.70 8.00
CA ALA A 59 -4.44 5.41 8.67
C ALA A 59 -3.53 4.48 9.49
N CYS A 60 -4.08 3.52 10.22
CA CYS A 60 -3.28 2.56 10.98
C CYS A 60 -2.40 1.72 10.06
N ILE A 61 -2.95 1.26 8.93
CA ILE A 61 -2.20 0.50 7.93
C ILE A 61 -1.04 1.34 7.37
N VAL A 62 -1.30 2.61 7.06
CA VAL A 62 -0.26 3.55 6.59
C VAL A 62 0.85 3.75 7.63
N VAL A 63 0.47 4.01 8.89
CA VAL A 63 1.42 4.23 9.99
C VAL A 63 2.26 2.98 10.23
N ALA A 64 1.62 1.82 10.42
CA ALA A 64 2.31 0.56 10.69
C ALA A 64 3.27 0.18 9.56
N ARG A 65 2.87 0.39 8.30
CA ARG A 65 3.77 0.20 7.16
C ARG A 65 4.97 1.14 7.21
N THR A 66 4.75 2.40 7.56
CA THR A 66 5.81 3.40 7.66
C THR A 66 6.81 3.02 8.76
N ILE A 67 6.31 2.58 9.93
CA ILE A 67 7.13 2.04 11.03
C ILE A 67 7.99 0.87 10.54
N ILE A 68 7.39 -0.12 9.86
CA ILE A 68 8.11 -1.27 9.32
C ILE A 68 9.23 -0.82 8.36
N LYS A 69 8.95 0.14 7.48
CA LYS A 69 9.94 0.68 6.54
C LYS A 69 11.09 1.38 7.24
N GLU A 70 10.85 2.13 8.32
CA GLU A 70 11.93 2.77 9.08
C GLU A 70 12.73 1.76 9.90
N LEU A 71 12.07 0.77 10.52
CA LEU A 71 12.76 -0.32 11.24
C LEU A 71 13.71 -1.09 10.32
N GLN A 72 13.32 -1.30 9.06
CA GLN A 72 14.17 -1.93 8.05
C GLN A 72 15.40 -1.09 7.70
N LYS A 73 15.35 0.25 7.81
CA LYS A 73 16.49 1.14 7.49
C LYS A 73 17.55 1.13 8.58
N VAL A 74 17.12 1.07 9.84
CA VAL A 74 18.03 1.08 10.99
C VAL A 74 18.56 -0.31 11.32
N SER A 75 17.85 -1.36 10.87
CA SER A 75 18.28 -2.73 11.07
C SER A 75 19.50 -3.08 10.22
N LYS A 76 20.54 -3.55 10.90
CA LYS A 76 21.71 -4.16 10.26
C LYS A 76 21.47 -5.65 10.12
N ALA A 77 21.79 -6.19 8.95
CA ALA A 77 21.46 -7.56 8.55
C ALA A 77 21.93 -8.67 9.52
N ASP A 78 22.96 -8.41 10.34
CA ASP A 78 23.59 -9.40 11.21
C ASP A 78 23.53 -9.03 12.72
N ALA A 79 22.78 -7.99 13.09
CA ALA A 79 22.69 -7.53 14.48
C ALA A 79 21.23 -7.47 14.96
N PRO A 80 20.96 -7.83 16.23
CA PRO A 80 19.65 -7.57 16.83
C PRO A 80 19.38 -6.06 16.79
N LEU A 81 18.13 -5.70 16.52
CA LEU A 81 17.70 -4.31 16.60
C LEU A 81 17.95 -3.80 18.03
N ARG A 82 18.71 -2.72 18.17
CA ARG A 82 18.92 -2.05 19.45
C ARG A 82 17.72 -1.18 19.75
N GLU A 83 17.38 -1.04 21.02
CA GLU A 83 16.29 -0.17 21.48
C GLU A 83 16.44 1.27 20.96
N LEU A 84 17.66 1.83 21.01
CA LEU A 84 17.94 3.15 20.44
C LEU A 84 17.65 3.24 18.93
N ASP A 85 17.98 2.19 18.17
CA ASP A 85 17.69 2.15 16.73
C ASP A 85 16.17 2.07 16.49
N ALA A 86 15.43 1.35 17.35
CA ALA A 86 13.98 1.28 17.28
C ALA A 86 13.31 2.64 17.57
N ILE A 87 13.78 3.37 18.59
CA ILE A 87 13.31 4.73 18.90
C ILE A 87 13.54 5.67 17.71
N GLU A 88 14.75 5.66 17.12
CA GLU A 88 15.06 6.46 15.93
C GLU A 88 14.13 6.12 14.75
N ALA A 89 13.85 4.82 14.55
CA ALA A 89 12.91 4.38 13.52
C ALA A 89 11.48 4.87 13.78
N PHE A 90 11.02 4.85 15.03
CA PHE A 90 9.68 5.32 15.39
C PHE A 90 9.55 6.84 15.22
N GLU A 91 10.52 7.62 15.69
CA GLU A 91 10.56 9.06 15.46
C GLU A 91 10.62 9.39 13.96
N GLY A 92 11.42 8.64 13.21
CA GLY A 92 11.53 8.76 11.76
C GLY A 92 10.23 8.39 11.02
N ALA A 93 9.45 7.46 11.57
CA ALA A 93 8.19 7.01 11.00
C ALA A 93 7.08 8.02 11.25
N CYS A 94 6.98 8.56 12.46
CA CYS A 94 5.98 9.56 12.83
C CYS A 94 6.30 10.97 12.30
N ASN A 95 7.42 11.16 11.61
CA ASN A 95 7.74 12.45 10.98
C ASN A 95 6.70 12.81 9.92
N ARG A 96 6.08 13.99 10.04
CA ARG A 96 5.09 14.53 9.11
C ARG A 96 5.43 14.35 7.64
N LYS A 97 6.69 14.53 7.24
CA LYS A 97 7.13 14.45 5.83
C LYS A 97 6.91 13.07 5.21
N ARG A 98 6.76 12.01 6.01
CA ARG A 98 6.42 10.66 5.54
C ARG A 98 5.02 10.58 4.95
N TYR A 99 4.17 11.56 5.27
CA TYR A 99 2.75 11.53 4.97
C TYR A 99 2.32 12.55 3.91
N ASP A 100 3.25 13.27 3.28
CA ASP A 100 2.94 14.32 2.29
C ASP A 100 2.25 13.77 1.02
N ASP A 101 2.52 12.51 0.67
CA ASP A 101 1.90 11.82 -0.47
C ASP A 101 0.53 11.20 -0.15
N TYR A 102 0.01 11.44 1.06
CA TYR A 102 -1.28 10.97 1.49
C TYR A 102 -2.31 12.09 1.52
N GLY A 103 -3.56 11.72 1.27
CA GLY A 103 -4.69 12.62 1.31
C GLY A 103 -6.00 11.87 1.31
N VAL A 104 -7.08 12.60 1.08
CA VAL A 104 -8.43 12.03 1.05
C VAL A 104 -8.98 12.03 -0.36
N GLY A 105 -9.68 10.96 -0.72
CA GLY A 105 -10.47 10.93 -1.95
C GLY A 105 -11.73 10.11 -1.77
N THR A 106 -12.70 10.32 -2.65
CA THR A 106 -13.99 9.61 -2.59
C THR A 106 -13.87 8.24 -3.28
N GLY A 107 -13.98 7.16 -2.52
CA GLY A 107 -13.93 5.78 -3.02
C GLY A 107 -15.18 4.97 -2.63
N GLY A 108 -15.30 3.74 -3.14
CA GLY A 108 -16.31 2.78 -2.64
C GLY A 108 -17.47 2.44 -3.58
N GLY A 109 -17.36 2.71 -4.88
CA GLY A 109 -18.33 2.27 -5.89
C GLY A 109 -19.76 2.71 -5.56
N ALA A 110 -20.66 1.76 -5.31
CA ALA A 110 -22.09 1.99 -5.07
C ALA A 110 -22.42 2.85 -3.83
N LYS A 111 -21.50 2.99 -2.87
CA LYS A 111 -21.64 3.90 -1.72
C LYS A 111 -20.37 4.74 -1.60
N PRO A 112 -20.29 5.87 -2.32
CA PRO A 112 -19.12 6.74 -2.26
C PRO A 112 -18.95 7.28 -0.84
N ARG A 113 -17.76 7.10 -0.28
CA ARG A 113 -17.34 7.71 0.98
C ARG A 113 -15.90 8.18 0.86
N ASN A 114 -15.53 9.14 1.67
CA ASN A 114 -14.16 9.58 1.76
C ASN A 114 -13.31 8.46 2.37
N MET A 115 -12.15 8.24 1.77
CA MET A 115 -11.18 7.23 2.16
C MET A 115 -9.80 7.86 2.12
N LEU A 116 -8.89 7.36 2.96
CA LEU A 116 -7.50 7.74 2.85
C LEU A 116 -6.92 7.14 1.56
N GLN A 117 -6.13 7.94 0.86
CA GLN A 117 -5.48 7.59 -0.40
C GLN A 117 -3.99 7.90 -0.31
N GLY A 118 -3.18 7.10 -0.99
CA GLY A 118 -1.73 7.24 -1.02
C GLY A 118 -1.02 5.89 -1.20
N PRO A 119 0.32 5.88 -1.13
CA PRO A 119 1.13 4.69 -1.34
C PRO A 119 0.74 3.53 -0.40
N GLY A 120 0.56 2.34 -0.99
CA GLY A 120 0.24 1.11 -0.26
C GLY A 120 -1.21 1.00 0.21
N LEU A 121 -2.11 1.92 -0.14
CA LEU A 121 -3.55 1.73 0.07
C LEU A 121 -4.18 1.18 -1.20
N SER A 122 -4.44 -0.12 -1.21
CA SER A 122 -5.05 -0.85 -2.32
C SER A 122 -6.57 -0.60 -2.33
N LYS A 123 -7.09 -0.14 -3.48
CA LYS A 123 -8.52 -0.10 -3.91
C LYS A 123 -9.27 1.25 -3.92
N ALA A 124 -8.69 2.36 -3.46
CA ALA A 124 -9.32 3.69 -3.63
C ALA A 124 -8.75 4.50 -4.81
N ASN A 125 -7.57 4.12 -5.33
CA ASN A 125 -6.84 4.86 -6.36
C ASN A 125 -7.25 4.51 -7.80
N ASP A 126 -7.97 3.40 -8.00
CA ASP A 126 -8.18 2.83 -9.35
C ASP A 126 -9.51 3.23 -10.00
N SER A 127 -10.26 4.18 -9.40
CA SER A 127 -11.47 4.72 -10.03
C SER A 127 -11.10 5.94 -10.90
N PRO A 128 -11.24 5.87 -12.24
CA PRO A 128 -10.97 6.99 -13.12
C PRO A 128 -11.85 8.20 -12.71
N GLY A 129 -11.22 9.35 -12.44
CA GLY A 129 -11.91 10.59 -12.11
C GLY A 129 -12.06 10.94 -10.63
N VAL A 130 -11.52 10.15 -9.72
CA VAL A 130 -11.46 10.53 -8.30
C VAL A 130 -10.24 11.43 -8.08
N MET A 131 -10.48 12.71 -7.76
CA MET A 131 -9.39 13.60 -7.33
C MET A 131 -9.05 13.32 -5.87
N MET A 132 -7.74 13.20 -5.58
CA MET A 132 -7.22 13.13 -4.22
C MET A 132 -6.90 14.55 -3.74
N MET A 133 -7.45 14.94 -2.60
CA MET A 133 -7.06 16.16 -1.90
C MET A 133 -5.87 15.84 -1.00
N GLY A 134 -4.67 15.94 -1.57
CA GLY A 134 -3.40 15.76 -0.86
C GLY A 134 -2.96 16.98 -0.05
N GLY A 135 -1.99 16.77 0.84
CA GLY A 135 -1.36 17.84 1.61
C GLY A 135 -2.26 18.51 2.66
N GLY A 136 -1.85 19.70 3.12
CA GLY A 136 -2.60 20.46 4.14
C GLY A 136 -2.58 19.79 5.51
N ALA A 137 -3.77 19.42 6.02
CA ALA A 137 -3.97 18.85 7.35
C ALA A 137 -3.70 17.34 7.42
N TRP A 138 -3.79 16.61 6.31
CA TRP A 138 -3.66 15.13 6.31
C TRP A 138 -2.31 14.62 6.82
N PRO A 139 -1.16 15.21 6.40
CA PRO A 139 0.14 14.77 6.93
C PRO A 139 0.27 15.02 8.43
N VAL A 140 -0.34 16.10 8.93
CA VAL A 140 -0.36 16.43 10.37
C VAL A 140 -1.22 15.41 11.12
N LYS A 141 -2.43 15.14 10.64
CA LYS A 141 -3.34 14.15 11.22
C LYS A 141 -2.73 12.75 11.30
N LEU A 142 -2.01 12.33 10.25
CA LEU A 142 -1.33 11.03 10.22
C LEU A 142 -0.12 10.98 11.16
N SER A 143 0.64 12.08 11.25
CA SER A 143 1.76 12.22 12.18
C SER A 143 1.29 12.19 13.65
N ASP A 144 0.23 12.94 13.98
CA ASP A 144 -0.36 12.95 15.32
C ASP A 144 -0.90 11.56 15.68
N PHE A 145 -1.59 10.90 14.73
CA PHE A 145 -2.12 9.56 14.92
C PHE A 145 -1.01 8.50 15.05
N CYS A 146 0.11 8.68 14.36
CA CYS A 146 1.31 7.86 14.60
C CYS A 146 1.79 8.01 16.04
N GLY A 147 1.82 9.23 16.59
CA GLY A 147 2.13 9.47 18.00
C GLY A 147 1.16 8.75 18.95
N THR A 148 -0.14 8.73 18.64
CA THR A 148 -1.13 7.96 19.41
C THR A 148 -0.83 6.46 19.36
N ILE A 149 -0.59 5.91 18.16
CA ILE A 149 -0.25 4.49 17.98
C ILE A 149 1.03 4.14 18.77
N MET A 150 2.06 4.98 18.69
CA MET A 150 3.31 4.76 19.40
C MET A 150 3.13 4.76 20.92
N GLY A 151 2.26 5.62 21.47
CA GLY A 151 1.96 5.62 22.90
C GLY A 151 1.16 4.39 23.37
N GLU A 152 0.52 3.66 22.45
CA GLU A 152 -0.23 2.42 22.73
C GLU A 152 0.59 1.15 22.44
N LEU A 153 1.72 1.27 21.74
CA LEU A 153 2.55 0.13 21.36
C LEU A 153 3.49 -0.27 22.48
N ASP A 154 3.56 -1.58 22.71
CA ASP A 154 4.60 -2.21 23.53
C ASP A 154 5.87 -2.38 22.67
N GLU A 155 6.93 -1.65 23.00
CA GLU A 155 8.18 -1.64 22.23
C GLU A 155 8.84 -3.02 22.18
N ASP A 156 8.74 -3.81 23.25
CA ASP A 156 9.31 -5.17 23.30
C ASP A 156 8.64 -6.08 22.29
N MET A 157 7.31 -6.00 22.20
CA MET A 157 6.51 -6.74 21.22
C MET A 157 6.88 -6.36 19.77
N VAL A 158 7.09 -5.07 19.51
CA VAL A 158 7.50 -4.60 18.17
C VAL A 158 8.88 -5.15 17.82
N MET A 159 9.83 -5.11 18.75
CA MET A 159 11.17 -5.67 18.55
C MET A 159 11.14 -7.18 18.29
N ASP A 160 10.28 -7.93 18.97
CA ASP A 160 10.15 -9.38 18.78
C ASP A 160 9.51 -9.74 17.43
N LEU A 161 8.43 -9.04 17.03
CA LEU A 161 7.82 -9.22 15.71
C LEU A 161 8.79 -8.84 14.58
N TYR A 162 9.64 -7.84 14.82
CA TYR A 162 10.71 -7.49 13.90
C TYR A 162 11.74 -8.62 13.77
N ARG A 163 12.19 -9.22 14.89
CA ARG A 163 13.17 -10.33 14.92
C ARG A 163 12.68 -11.58 14.19
N THR A 164 11.39 -11.91 14.30
CA THR A 164 10.79 -13.04 13.56
C THR A 164 10.62 -12.73 12.07
N GLY A 165 10.68 -11.45 11.69
CA GLY A 165 10.41 -10.95 10.35
C GLY A 165 8.93 -10.92 10.00
N ASP A 166 8.06 -10.98 11.00
CA ASP A 166 6.63 -11.02 10.83
C ASP A 166 6.03 -9.61 10.80
N GLY A 167 6.31 -8.87 9.71
CA GLY A 167 5.78 -7.52 9.53
C GLY A 167 4.26 -7.49 9.34
N MET A 168 3.66 -8.58 8.84
CA MET A 168 2.20 -8.74 8.80
C MET A 168 1.62 -9.00 10.19
N GLY A 169 2.34 -9.75 11.03
CA GLY A 169 2.07 -9.89 12.45
C GLY A 169 2.07 -8.55 13.17
N LEU A 170 3.09 -7.71 12.94
CA LEU A 170 3.15 -6.35 13.48
C LEU A 170 1.93 -5.52 13.07
N LEU A 171 1.60 -5.49 11.77
CA LEU A 171 0.41 -4.79 11.28
C LEU A 171 -0.87 -5.28 11.97
N THR A 172 -1.04 -6.60 12.10
CA THR A 172 -2.23 -7.21 12.71
C THR A 172 -2.31 -6.90 14.21
N GLU A 173 -1.18 -6.95 14.90
CA GLU A 173 -1.09 -6.67 16.33
C GLU A 173 -1.44 -5.21 16.61
N VAL A 174 -0.81 -4.28 15.89
CA VAL A 174 -1.06 -2.84 16.04
C VAL A 174 -2.51 -2.51 15.66
N CYS A 175 -2.95 -2.88 14.46
CA CYS A 175 -4.18 -2.33 13.89
C CYS A 175 -5.46 -3.10 14.27
N ALA A 176 -5.38 -4.41 14.52
CA ALA A 176 -6.56 -5.22 14.84
C ALA A 176 -6.69 -5.54 16.33
N LYS A 177 -5.58 -5.65 17.06
CA LYS A 177 -5.62 -6.07 18.48
C LYS A 177 -5.44 -4.91 19.45
N GLN A 178 -4.36 -4.13 19.33
CA GLN A 178 -4.06 -3.04 20.26
C GLN A 178 -5.02 -1.86 20.04
N THR A 179 -4.95 -1.24 18.85
CA THR A 179 -5.74 -0.04 18.54
C THR A 179 -7.19 -0.35 18.15
N ARG A 180 -7.45 -1.60 17.74
CA ARG A 180 -8.78 -2.12 17.31
C ARG A 180 -9.44 -1.28 16.21
N HIS A 181 -8.64 -0.57 15.40
CA HIS A 181 -9.15 0.27 14.32
C HIS A 181 -9.56 -0.53 13.08
N CYS A 182 -8.95 -1.70 12.87
CA CYS A 182 -9.22 -2.54 11.71
C CYS A 182 -9.99 -3.82 12.06
N THR A 183 -10.88 -4.22 11.15
CA THR A 183 -11.53 -5.53 11.17
C THR A 183 -10.75 -6.54 10.32
N LYS A 184 -11.06 -7.83 10.48
CA LYS A 184 -10.43 -8.90 9.67
C LYS A 184 -10.67 -8.71 8.17
N GLU A 185 -11.83 -8.19 7.75
CA GLU A 185 -12.11 -7.91 6.33
C GLU A 185 -11.19 -6.81 5.78
N THR A 186 -10.91 -5.78 6.58
CA THR A 186 -10.05 -4.67 6.15
C THR A 186 -8.59 -5.10 5.98
N MET A 187 -8.09 -5.98 6.85
CA MET A 187 -6.73 -6.53 6.79
C MET A 187 -6.51 -7.45 5.58
N GLY A 188 -7.55 -8.16 5.12
CA GLY A 188 -7.49 -8.99 3.91
C GLY A 188 -7.36 -8.20 2.59
N ARG A 189 -7.39 -6.86 2.63
CA ARG A 189 -7.15 -5.98 1.47
C ARG A 189 -5.69 -5.55 1.33
N VAL A 190 -4.85 -5.89 2.31
CA VAL A 190 -3.45 -5.49 2.38
C VAL A 190 -2.56 -6.58 1.76
N GLU A 191 -1.75 -6.20 0.79
CA GLU A 191 -0.82 -7.13 0.12
C GLU A 191 0.32 -7.51 1.07
N ALA A 192 0.36 -8.77 1.50
CA ALA A 192 1.36 -9.27 2.45
C ALA A 192 2.81 -9.13 1.97
N SER A 193 3.03 -9.06 0.65
CA SER A 193 4.35 -8.87 0.04
C SER A 193 4.99 -7.52 0.37
N GLU A 194 4.20 -6.50 0.66
CA GLU A 194 4.70 -5.16 1.00
C GLU A 194 5.18 -5.06 2.47
N PHE A 195 4.86 -6.07 3.29
CA PHE A 195 5.15 -6.13 4.74
C PHE A 195 6.18 -7.18 5.10
N ALA A 196 6.79 -7.84 4.11
CA ALA A 196 7.88 -8.76 4.35
C ALA A 196 9.08 -8.00 4.94
N ILE A 197 9.34 -8.21 6.23
CA ILE A 197 10.60 -7.80 6.85
C ILE A 197 11.64 -8.82 6.41
N ALA A 198 12.77 -8.34 5.90
CA ALA A 198 13.87 -9.21 5.48
C ALA A 198 14.52 -9.88 6.71
N SER A 199 13.84 -10.83 7.36
CA SER A 199 14.47 -11.70 8.33
C SER A 199 15.17 -12.83 7.60
N LYS A 200 16.50 -12.81 7.60
CA LYS A 200 17.26 -14.04 7.39
C LYS A 200 17.31 -14.73 8.74
N ALA A 201 16.35 -15.62 8.99
CA ALA A 201 16.41 -16.54 10.11
C ALA A 201 17.82 -17.20 10.17
N PRO A 202 18.41 -17.41 11.35
CA PRO A 202 19.65 -18.17 11.47
C PRO A 202 19.41 -19.57 10.89
N LYS A 203 20.20 -19.96 9.88
CA LYS A 203 20.13 -21.30 9.28
C LYS A 203 20.23 -22.34 10.40
N LYS A 204 19.16 -23.09 10.65
CA LYS A 204 19.20 -24.32 11.47
C LYS A 204 20.28 -25.23 10.87
N LYS A 205 21.48 -25.27 11.47
CA LYS A 205 22.48 -26.30 11.18
C LYS A 205 21.84 -27.65 11.51
N LYS A 206 21.47 -28.40 10.48
CA LYS A 206 20.96 -29.77 10.56
C LYS A 206 22.02 -30.62 11.26
N LYS A 207 21.81 -30.94 12.54
CA LYS A 207 22.69 -31.82 13.33
C LYS A 207 22.59 -33.22 12.71
N LYS A 208 23.56 -33.61 11.90
CA LYS A 208 23.67 -34.95 11.31
C LYS A 208 23.98 -35.93 12.43
N LYS A 209 22.97 -36.66 12.89
CA LYS A 209 23.13 -37.79 13.82
C LYS A 209 23.86 -38.91 13.08
N GLN A 210 25.16 -39.04 13.28
CA GLN A 210 25.91 -40.23 12.90
C GLN A 210 25.47 -41.37 13.83
N GLN A 211 24.70 -42.31 13.29
CA GLN A 211 24.56 -43.65 13.86
C GLN A 211 25.84 -44.41 13.50
N ASN A 212 26.74 -44.57 14.46
CA ASN A 212 27.82 -45.53 14.35
C ASN A 212 27.37 -46.86 14.94
N THR A 213 27.46 -47.87 14.07
CA THR A 213 27.43 -49.30 14.27
C THR A 213 28.56 -49.81 15.17
N ALA A 214 28.21 -50.67 16.13
CA ALA A 214 28.98 -51.78 16.70
C ALA A 214 28.09 -52.35 17.82
N LYS A 215 27.86 -53.64 18.05
CA LYS A 215 28.75 -54.81 18.07
C LYS A 215 27.77 -55.99 18.27
N GLY A 216 27.72 -57.05 17.47
CA GLY A 216 28.77 -58.06 17.41
C GLY A 216 28.89 -58.77 18.76
N LYS A 217 28.04 -59.76 19.02
CA LYS A 217 28.22 -60.74 20.11
C LYS A 217 28.12 -62.13 19.49
N ASP A 218 29.29 -62.66 19.15
CA ASP A 218 29.54 -64.10 19.04
C ASP A 218 30.47 -64.51 20.20
N GLU A 219 30.37 -65.80 20.53
CA GLU A 219 30.77 -66.54 21.73
C GLU A 219 32.24 -66.44 22.20
N LEU A 220 32.44 -66.52 23.53
CA LEU A 220 33.09 -67.67 24.19
C LEU A 220 32.78 -67.67 25.70
#